data_AF-A0ABD1RHF8-F1
#
_entry.id   AF-A0ABD1RHF8-F1
#
_cell.length_a   1.000
_cell.length_b   1.000
_cell.length_c   1.000
_cell.angle_alpha   90.00
_cell.angle_beta   90.00
_cell.angle_gamma   90.00
#
_symmetry.space_group_name_H-M   'P 1'
#
loop_
_entity.id
_entity.type
_entity.pdbx_description
1 polymer ?
#
loop_
_entity_poly.entity_id
_entity_poly.type
_entity_poly.pdbx_seq_one_letter_code
_entity_poly.pdbx_strand_id
1 'polypeptide(L)'
;MGSTLCRKLHSIGWAVSQLAVTRNDVDYVAEEVERRKSANDMVFMYGGFGPLPSDITVAGVAKAFGVRMAPDEEFEEYLRHCKGEKCIGDSNEIKCQNVVILSATNVGELDQEWHCLIELLRSSGSLVITEPFVSKRRATTLSNVEAAQPLSEISIKFPDIYIGGYRELRNGQLVITFEGKKTPDCGQDVYNYLVDTGVNCVDEEFLELPVVIQCSS
;
A
#
# COMPACT_ATOMS: atom_id res chain seq x y z
N MET A 1 -0.92 5.57 -8.63
CA MET A 1 -1.25 5.93 -7.23
C MET A 1 -1.06 4.78 -6.26
N GLY A 2 -1.47 3.54 -6.59
CA GLY A 2 -1.27 2.37 -5.71
C GLY A 2 0.16 2.19 -5.18
N SER A 3 1.18 2.34 -6.04
CA SER A 3 2.60 2.28 -5.61
C SER A 3 3.02 3.37 -4.63
N THR A 4 2.41 4.55 -4.69
CA THR A 4 2.68 5.63 -3.73
C THR A 4 2.06 5.32 -2.39
N LEU A 5 0.84 4.79 -2.36
CA LEU A 5 0.14 4.43 -1.13
C LEU A 5 0.80 3.23 -0.42
N CYS A 6 1.23 2.21 -1.16
CA CYS A 6 2.01 1.10 -0.58
C CYS A 6 3.28 1.61 0.12
N ARG A 7 4.06 2.48 -0.54
CA ARG A 7 5.27 3.09 0.07
C ARG A 7 4.95 3.86 1.34
N LYS A 8 3.83 4.58 1.36
CA LYS A 8 3.34 5.30 2.53
C LYS A 8 2.98 4.36 3.68
N LEU A 9 2.28 3.27 3.42
CA LEU A 9 1.97 2.23 4.42
C LEU A 9 3.24 1.56 4.98
N HIS A 10 4.20 1.25 4.11
CA HIS A 10 5.49 0.71 4.53
C HIS A 10 6.25 1.70 5.43
N SER A 11 6.17 3.00 5.15
CA SER A 11 6.84 4.05 5.95
C SER A 11 6.33 4.16 7.39
N ILE A 12 5.17 3.58 7.70
CA ILE A 12 4.60 3.54 9.05
C ILE A 12 4.63 2.12 9.64
N GLY A 13 5.31 1.19 8.97
CA GLY A 13 5.55 -0.17 9.45
C GLY A 13 4.40 -1.13 9.19
N TRP A 14 3.51 -0.81 8.26
CA TRP A 14 2.37 -1.65 7.88
C TRP A 14 2.75 -2.51 6.69
N ALA A 15 2.61 -3.83 6.84
CA ALA A 15 2.79 -4.79 5.74
C ALA A 15 1.52 -4.84 4.90
N VAL A 16 1.68 -5.06 3.60
CA VAL A 16 0.60 -4.85 2.64
C VAL A 16 0.47 -6.19 1.90
N SER A 17 -0.69 -6.87 2.05
CA SER A 17 -0.89 -8.33 1.76
C SER A 17 -1.38 -8.75 0.35
N GLN A 18 -2.46 -8.17 -0.23
CA GLN A 18 -2.87 -8.27 -1.67
C GLN A 18 -3.44 -7.02 -2.44
N LEU A 19 -2.90 -6.60 -3.60
CA LEU A 19 -3.46 -5.50 -4.45
C LEU A 19 -4.58 -6.07 -5.31
N ALA A 20 -5.71 -5.37 -5.38
CA ALA A 20 -6.80 -5.76 -6.26
C ALA A 20 -7.23 -4.57 -7.11
N VAL A 21 -7.53 -4.83 -8.38
CA VAL A 21 -8.26 -3.88 -9.21
C VAL A 21 -9.65 -4.47 -9.41
N THR A 22 -10.66 -3.72 -9.02
CA THR A 22 -12.06 -4.13 -9.16
C THR A 22 -12.76 -3.30 -10.20
N ARG A 23 -13.84 -3.86 -10.75
CA ARG A 23 -14.70 -3.18 -11.70
C ARG A 23 -15.44 -2.05 -10.99
N ASN A 24 -15.70 -0.98 -11.73
CA ASN A 24 -16.49 0.14 -11.24
C ASN A 24 -17.99 -0.19 -11.20
N ASP A 25 -18.35 -1.18 -10.39
CA ASP A 25 -19.69 -1.69 -10.18
C ASP A 25 -19.89 -1.98 -8.68
N VAL A 26 -21.04 -1.58 -8.15
CA VAL A 26 -21.38 -1.68 -6.71
C VAL A 26 -21.21 -3.10 -6.19
N ASP A 27 -21.60 -4.10 -6.96
CA ASP A 27 -21.62 -5.50 -6.52
C ASP A 27 -20.20 -6.06 -6.47
N TYR A 28 -19.37 -5.74 -7.46
CA TYR A 28 -17.96 -6.14 -7.50
C TYR A 28 -17.13 -5.44 -6.41
N VAL A 29 -17.41 -4.17 -6.14
CA VAL A 29 -16.79 -3.46 -5.02
C VAL A 29 -17.20 -4.09 -3.70
N ALA A 30 -18.50 -4.36 -3.50
CA ALA A 30 -19.00 -4.94 -2.27
C ALA A 30 -18.42 -6.34 -2.01
N GLU A 31 -18.35 -7.19 -3.04
CA GLU A 31 -17.77 -8.53 -2.94
C GLU A 31 -16.29 -8.48 -2.57
N GLU A 32 -15.51 -7.59 -3.19
CA GLU A 32 -14.09 -7.46 -2.88
C GLU A 32 -13.89 -6.92 -1.46
N VAL A 33 -14.69 -5.95 -1.03
CA VAL A 33 -14.64 -5.44 0.36
C VAL A 33 -15.01 -6.54 1.36
N GLU A 34 -16.08 -7.30 1.12
CA GLU A 34 -16.51 -8.41 1.98
C GLU A 34 -15.40 -9.45 2.15
N ARG A 35 -14.73 -9.78 1.05
CA ARG A 35 -13.66 -10.76 1.02
C ARG A 35 -12.40 -10.28 1.73
N ARG A 36 -12.13 -8.96 1.71
CA ARG A 36 -10.92 -8.37 2.28
C ARG A 36 -11.06 -7.96 3.73
N LYS A 37 -12.23 -7.47 4.15
CA LYS A 37 -12.45 -6.90 5.48
C LYS A 37 -12.25 -7.91 6.62
N SER A 38 -12.48 -9.20 6.38
CA SER A 38 -12.34 -10.26 7.39
C SER A 38 -10.91 -10.83 7.47
N ALA A 39 -10.13 -10.71 6.41
CA ALA A 39 -8.79 -11.28 6.31
C ALA A 39 -7.67 -10.26 6.60
N ASN A 40 -8.01 -8.98 6.80
CA ASN A 40 -7.02 -7.91 6.94
C ASN A 40 -7.42 -6.92 8.06
N ASP A 41 -6.41 -6.39 8.74
CA ASP A 41 -6.60 -5.41 9.82
C ASP A 41 -7.13 -4.07 9.31
N MET A 42 -6.70 -3.64 8.13
CA MET A 42 -7.31 -2.53 7.38
C MET A 42 -7.35 -2.81 5.89
N VAL A 43 -8.31 -2.17 5.21
CA VAL A 43 -8.45 -2.19 3.76
C VAL A 43 -8.44 -0.76 3.26
N PHE A 44 -7.53 -0.44 2.35
CA PHE A 44 -7.44 0.85 1.70
C PHE A 44 -8.02 0.79 0.30
N MET A 45 -8.86 1.76 -0.03
CA MET A 45 -9.50 1.90 -1.34
C MET A 45 -9.20 3.26 -1.93
N TYR A 46 -8.93 3.34 -3.23
CA TYR A 46 -8.87 4.61 -3.96
C TYR A 46 -9.54 4.51 -5.33
N GLY A 47 -10.06 5.65 -5.80
CA GLY A 47 -10.80 5.75 -7.06
C GLY A 47 -12.29 5.42 -6.92
N GLY A 48 -13.08 5.84 -7.92
CA GLY A 48 -14.54 5.69 -7.91
C GLY A 48 -15.23 6.50 -6.80
N PHE A 49 -14.66 7.64 -6.46
CA PHE A 49 -15.15 8.54 -5.41
C PHE A 49 -15.22 9.98 -5.97
N GLY A 50 -16.39 10.60 -5.84
CA GLY A 50 -16.72 11.88 -6.47
C GLY A 50 -18.23 12.01 -6.67
N PRO A 51 -18.71 13.04 -7.39
CA PRO A 51 -20.14 13.29 -7.59
C PRO A 51 -20.73 12.57 -8.80
N LEU A 52 -19.89 11.90 -9.59
CA LEU A 52 -20.31 11.34 -10.86
C LEU A 52 -21.16 10.10 -10.56
N PRO A 53 -22.13 9.77 -11.42
CA PRO A 53 -22.86 8.50 -11.30
C PRO A 53 -21.96 7.26 -11.35
N SER A 54 -20.73 7.40 -11.87
CA SER A 54 -19.70 6.38 -11.84
C SER A 54 -19.02 6.22 -10.48
N ASP A 55 -19.20 7.13 -9.53
CA ASP A 55 -18.53 7.09 -8.23
C ASP A 55 -19.27 6.14 -7.28
N ILE A 56 -19.03 4.85 -7.47
CA ILE A 56 -19.76 3.78 -6.81
C ILE A 56 -19.02 3.18 -5.60
N THR A 57 -17.80 3.63 -5.30
CA THR A 57 -16.95 3.01 -4.27
C THR A 57 -17.60 3.09 -2.89
N VAL A 58 -18.18 4.24 -2.54
CA VAL A 58 -18.92 4.41 -1.28
C VAL A 58 -20.14 3.49 -1.21
N ALA A 59 -20.89 3.39 -2.31
CA ALA A 59 -22.07 2.53 -2.38
C ALA A 59 -21.70 1.04 -2.24
N GLY A 60 -20.62 0.61 -2.87
CA GLY A 60 -20.10 -0.75 -2.73
C GLY A 60 -19.64 -1.06 -1.30
N VAL A 61 -18.92 -0.13 -0.66
CA VAL A 61 -18.52 -0.25 0.75
C VAL A 61 -19.75 -0.32 1.64
N ALA A 62 -20.72 0.59 1.46
CA ALA A 62 -21.96 0.60 2.24
C ALA A 62 -22.73 -0.73 2.11
N LYS A 63 -22.81 -1.27 0.89
CA LYS A 63 -23.40 -2.58 0.62
C LYS A 63 -22.66 -3.72 1.35
N ALA A 64 -21.33 -3.74 1.33
CA ALA A 64 -20.54 -4.76 2.04
C ALA A 64 -20.73 -4.72 3.57
N PHE A 65 -21.00 -3.55 4.13
CA PHE A 65 -21.30 -3.43 5.56
C PHE A 65 -22.79 -3.54 5.90
N GLY A 66 -23.66 -3.69 4.90
CA GLY A 66 -25.11 -3.70 5.10
C GLY A 66 -25.66 -2.40 5.69
N VAL A 67 -24.96 -1.28 5.47
CA VAL A 67 -25.36 0.05 5.96
C VAL A 67 -26.08 0.82 4.86
N ARG A 68 -27.04 1.65 5.26
CA ARG A 68 -27.69 2.58 4.33
C ARG A 68 -26.87 3.85 4.24
N MET A 69 -26.60 4.30 3.01
CA MET A 69 -26.12 5.65 2.78
C MET A 69 -27.22 6.64 3.15
N ALA A 70 -26.88 7.65 3.94
CA ALA A 70 -27.72 8.81 4.19
C ALA A 70 -27.02 10.03 3.57
N PRO A 71 -27.77 10.92 2.89
CA PRO A 71 -27.23 12.23 2.51
C PRO A 71 -26.81 13.00 3.77
N ASP A 72 -25.63 13.63 3.75
CA ASP A 72 -25.14 14.49 4.83
C ASP A 72 -25.23 15.95 4.37
N GLU A 73 -26.40 16.56 4.58
CA GLU A 73 -26.72 17.91 4.10
C GLU A 73 -25.80 18.98 4.72
N GLU A 74 -25.35 18.78 5.96
CA GLU A 74 -24.47 19.71 6.70
C GLU A 74 -23.04 19.69 6.13
N PHE A 75 -22.58 18.50 5.74
CA PHE A 75 -21.28 18.32 5.10
C PHE A 75 -21.26 18.80 3.64
N GLU A 76 -22.34 18.59 2.88
CA GLU A 76 -22.53 19.16 1.53
C GLU A 76 -22.51 20.70 1.54
N GLU A 77 -22.97 21.32 2.62
CA GLU A 77 -22.95 22.78 2.81
C GLU A 77 -21.55 23.29 3.21
N TYR A 78 -20.81 22.54 4.04
CA TYR A 78 -19.41 22.83 4.38
C TYR A 78 -18.48 22.79 3.16
N LEU A 79 -18.63 21.79 2.27
CA LEU A 79 -17.85 21.69 1.04
C LEU A 79 -18.06 22.86 0.08
N ARG A 80 -19.31 23.35 -0.01
CA ARG A 80 -19.63 24.58 -0.77
C ARG A 80 -18.90 25.80 -0.23
N HIS A 81 -18.63 25.84 1.07
CA HIS A 81 -17.98 26.98 1.73
C HIS A 81 -16.44 26.93 1.63
N CYS A 82 -15.83 25.74 1.71
CA CYS A 82 -14.38 25.60 1.75
C CYS A 82 -13.68 25.67 0.38
N LYS A 83 -14.38 25.44 -0.74
CA LYS A 83 -13.78 25.45 -2.08
C LYS A 83 -14.64 26.28 -3.04
N GLY A 84 -14.26 27.54 -3.25
CA GLY A 84 -14.99 28.48 -4.12
C GLY A 84 -15.38 27.88 -5.48
N GLU A 85 -16.68 27.92 -5.77
CA GLU A 85 -17.43 27.71 -7.03
C GLU A 85 -16.99 26.67 -8.07
N LYS A 86 -16.00 25.82 -7.82
CA LYS A 86 -15.53 24.89 -8.85
C LYS A 86 -15.01 23.57 -8.31
N CYS A 87 -15.85 22.84 -7.59
CA CYS A 87 -15.84 21.37 -7.60
C CYS A 87 -17.23 20.86 -7.23
N ILE A 88 -17.79 20.04 -8.11
CA ILE A 88 -18.85 19.08 -7.79
C ILE A 88 -18.10 17.89 -7.19
N GLY A 89 -18.45 17.40 -6.00
CA GLY A 89 -17.81 16.21 -5.43
C GLY A 89 -17.98 16.03 -3.93
N ASP A 90 -18.94 15.18 -3.57
CA ASP A 90 -19.21 14.68 -2.22
C ASP A 90 -17.91 14.11 -1.61
N SER A 91 -17.29 14.85 -0.69
CA SER A 91 -16.01 14.47 -0.06
C SER A 91 -16.19 13.86 1.32
N ASN A 92 -17.10 12.91 1.50
CA ASN A 92 -17.17 12.15 2.76
C ASN A 92 -15.91 11.27 2.90
N GLU A 93 -14.98 11.61 3.78
CA GLU A 93 -13.98 10.64 4.26
C GLU A 93 -14.71 9.56 5.08
N ILE A 94 -15.17 8.50 4.40
CA ILE A 94 -15.91 7.42 5.06
C ILE A 94 -14.91 6.36 5.50
N LYS A 95 -14.46 6.47 6.75
CA LYS A 95 -13.92 5.32 7.47
C LYS A 95 -15.10 4.44 7.89
N CYS A 96 -15.31 3.32 7.19
CA CYS A 96 -16.29 2.33 7.57
C CYS A 96 -15.58 1.15 8.27
N GLN A 97 -15.61 1.15 9.60
CA GLN A 97 -14.88 0.17 10.43
C GLN A 97 -13.38 0.12 10.08
N ASN A 98 -12.91 -0.97 9.47
CA ASN A 98 -11.52 -1.17 9.04
C ASN A 98 -11.27 -0.80 7.56
N VAL A 99 -12.26 -0.27 6.85
CA VAL A 99 -12.12 0.20 5.48
C VAL A 99 -11.92 1.71 5.45
N VAL A 100 -10.87 2.16 4.76
CA VAL A 100 -10.53 3.56 4.52
C VAL A 100 -10.61 3.83 3.03
N ILE A 101 -11.43 4.82 2.65
CA ILE A 101 -11.57 5.28 1.27
C ILE A 101 -10.78 6.58 1.12
N LEU A 102 -9.92 6.64 0.11
CA LEU A 102 -9.14 7.82 -0.26
C LEU A 102 -9.67 8.37 -1.59
N SER A 103 -10.01 9.65 -1.59
CA SER A 103 -10.63 10.34 -2.73
C SER A 103 -9.61 10.90 -3.72
N ALA A 104 -8.32 10.85 -3.37
CA ALA A 104 -7.25 11.44 -4.15
C ALA A 104 -7.25 10.99 -5.60
N THR A 105 -7.23 11.94 -6.53
CA THR A 105 -7.15 11.71 -7.98
C THR A 105 -5.73 11.83 -8.52
N ASN A 106 -4.84 12.40 -7.73
CA ASN A 106 -3.44 12.57 -8.05
C ASN A 106 -2.54 12.40 -6.81
N VAL A 107 -1.22 12.39 -7.02
CA VAL A 107 -0.25 12.16 -5.95
C VAL A 107 -0.24 13.29 -4.90
N GLY A 108 -0.47 14.54 -5.31
CA GLY A 108 -0.49 15.67 -4.39
C GLY A 108 -1.69 15.62 -3.45
N GLU A 109 -2.88 15.31 -3.97
CA GLU A 109 -4.08 15.07 -3.16
C GLU A 109 -3.89 13.87 -2.22
N LEU A 110 -3.27 12.79 -2.71
CA LEU A 110 -2.97 11.61 -1.88
C LEU A 110 -2.00 11.94 -0.75
N ASP A 111 -1.02 12.80 -1.00
CA ASP A 111 -0.09 13.28 0.03
C ASP A 111 -0.81 14.09 1.11
N GLN A 112 -1.76 14.94 0.72
CA GLN A 112 -2.59 15.74 1.63
C GLN A 112 -3.48 14.83 2.49
N GLU A 113 -4.28 13.96 1.87
CA GLU A 113 -5.19 13.03 2.57
C GLU A 113 -4.41 12.10 3.50
N TRP A 114 -3.25 11.60 3.06
CA TRP A 114 -2.39 10.75 3.88
C TRP A 114 -1.91 11.46 5.15
N HIS A 115 -1.47 12.72 5.05
CA HIS A 115 -1.05 13.48 6.23
C HIS A 115 -2.19 13.62 7.25
N CYS A 116 -3.38 14.02 6.79
CA CYS A 116 -4.58 14.13 7.63
C CYS A 116 -4.92 12.79 8.30
N LEU A 117 -4.93 11.71 7.52
CA LEU A 117 -5.25 10.37 8.01
C LEU A 117 -4.28 9.94 9.13
N ILE A 118 -2.98 10.15 8.95
CA ILE A 118 -1.98 9.78 9.95
C ILE A 118 -2.12 10.60 11.23
N GLU A 119 -2.40 11.89 11.14
CA GLU A 119 -2.68 12.73 12.32
C GLU A 119 -3.92 12.27 13.09
N LEU A 120 -5.00 11.95 12.37
CA LEU A 120 -6.24 11.43 12.95
C LEU A 120 -6.05 10.06 13.60
N LEU A 121 -5.30 9.18 12.95
CA LEU A 121 -5.04 7.83 13.46
C LEU A 121 -4.06 7.83 14.65
N ARG A 122 -3.11 8.78 14.70
CA ARG A 122 -2.27 9.02 15.89
C ARG A 122 -3.07 9.56 17.06
N SER A 123 -3.93 10.55 16.84
CA SER A 123 -4.70 11.20 17.91
C SER A 123 -5.77 10.28 18.50
N SER A 124 -6.32 9.37 17.70
CA SER A 124 -7.33 8.39 18.14
C SER A 124 -6.75 7.13 18.78
N GLY A 125 -5.41 6.95 18.79
CA GLY A 125 -4.75 5.73 19.30
C GLY A 125 -5.11 4.45 18.55
N SER A 126 -5.78 4.56 17.39
CA SER A 126 -6.26 3.42 16.60
C SER A 126 -5.20 2.79 15.71
N LEU A 127 -4.01 3.42 15.59
CA LEU A 127 -2.97 2.95 14.68
C LEU A 127 -1.64 2.76 15.40
N VAL A 128 -1.18 1.52 15.41
CA VAL A 128 0.17 1.18 15.86
C VAL A 128 1.12 1.52 14.71
N ILE A 129 1.78 2.67 14.81
CA ILE A 129 2.94 2.95 13.95
C ILE A 129 4.07 2.10 14.50
N THR A 130 4.61 1.22 13.66
CA THR A 130 5.80 0.44 13.99
C THR A 130 6.97 0.86 13.11
N GLU A 131 8.11 0.23 13.32
CA GLU A 131 9.28 0.47 12.48
C GLU A 131 8.95 0.28 10.99
N PRO A 132 9.39 1.21 10.13
CA PRO A 132 9.06 1.20 8.71
C PRO A 132 9.62 -0.02 8.02
N PHE A 133 8.99 -0.49 6.95
CA PHE A 133 9.60 -1.47 6.06
C PHE A 133 10.66 -0.80 5.19
N VAL A 134 11.78 -1.50 5.00
CA VAL A 134 12.87 -1.11 4.10
C VAL A 134 13.01 -2.21 3.06
N SER A 135 12.91 -1.80 1.80
CA SER A 135 13.25 -2.63 0.65
C SER A 135 14.62 -2.21 0.13
N LYS A 136 15.57 -3.15 0.08
CA LYS A 136 16.88 -2.96 -0.55
C LYS A 136 17.03 -3.95 -1.70
N ARG A 137 17.48 -3.49 -2.86
CA ARG A 137 17.82 -4.36 -3.99
C ARG A 137 19.29 -4.34 -4.29
N ARG A 138 19.79 -5.47 -4.76
CA ARG A 138 21.16 -5.62 -5.24
C ARG A 138 21.19 -6.45 -6.51
N ALA A 139 21.86 -5.94 -7.53
CA ALA A 139 22.17 -6.74 -8.71
C ALA A 139 23.44 -7.56 -8.47
N THR A 140 23.42 -8.83 -8.88
CA THR A 140 24.59 -9.73 -8.84
C THR A 140 24.80 -10.42 -10.18
N THR A 141 26.07 -10.70 -10.50
CA THR A 141 26.46 -11.49 -11.66
C THR A 141 26.31 -13.00 -11.45
N LEU A 142 26.00 -13.43 -10.21
CA LEU A 142 25.83 -14.85 -9.89
C LEU A 142 24.64 -15.46 -10.64
N SER A 143 24.74 -16.75 -10.94
CA SER A 143 23.62 -17.57 -11.40
C SER A 143 22.60 -17.79 -10.26
N ASN A 144 21.38 -18.21 -10.60
CA ASN A 144 20.36 -18.53 -9.59
C ASN A 144 20.82 -19.68 -8.66
N VAL A 145 21.64 -20.60 -9.17
CA VAL A 145 22.16 -21.75 -8.41
C VAL A 145 23.21 -21.29 -7.41
N GLU A 146 24.12 -20.42 -7.83
CA GLU A 146 25.17 -19.89 -6.96
C GLU A 146 24.63 -18.97 -5.87
N ALA A 147 23.58 -18.19 -6.18
CA ALA A 147 22.92 -17.33 -5.19
C ALA A 147 22.05 -18.11 -4.20
N ALA A 148 21.57 -19.32 -4.53
CA ALA A 148 20.59 -20.02 -3.72
C ALA A 148 21.07 -20.33 -2.29
N GLN A 149 22.32 -20.79 -2.13
CA GLN A 149 22.84 -21.15 -0.82
C GLN A 149 23.01 -19.92 0.10
N PRO A 150 23.73 -18.84 -0.31
CA PRO A 150 23.82 -17.63 0.50
C PRO A 150 22.45 -17.05 0.88
N LEU A 151 21.49 -17.05 -0.05
CA LEU A 151 20.14 -16.54 0.21
C LEU A 151 19.37 -17.43 1.21
N SER A 152 19.56 -18.75 1.17
CA SER A 152 18.97 -19.66 2.15
C SER A 152 19.55 -19.46 3.55
N GLU A 153 20.83 -19.10 3.67
CA GLU A 153 21.46 -18.84 4.96
C GLU A 153 20.99 -17.50 5.55
N ILE A 154 20.78 -16.49 4.70
CA ILE A 154 20.20 -15.20 5.10
C ILE A 154 18.78 -15.38 5.62
N SER A 155 17.92 -16.16 4.93
CA SER A 155 16.54 -16.38 5.39
C SER A 155 16.45 -17.10 6.73
N ILE A 156 17.45 -17.94 7.07
CA ILE A 156 17.57 -18.57 8.38
C ILE A 156 18.06 -17.57 9.43
N LYS A 157 19.07 -16.76 9.10
CA LYS A 157 19.70 -15.81 10.03
C LYS A 157 18.80 -14.61 10.34
N PHE A 158 17.98 -14.21 9.37
CA PHE A 158 17.06 -13.08 9.45
C PHE A 158 15.65 -13.52 9.04
N PRO A 159 14.92 -14.24 9.92
CA PRO A 159 13.60 -14.80 9.60
C PRO A 159 12.54 -13.72 9.29
N ASP A 160 12.77 -12.50 9.75
CA ASP A 160 11.88 -11.35 9.52
C ASP A 160 12.17 -10.62 8.19
N ILE A 161 13.07 -11.16 7.36
CA ILE A 161 13.42 -10.60 6.04
C ILE A 161 12.90 -11.52 4.94
N TYR A 162 12.07 -10.94 4.07
CA TYR A 162 11.64 -11.56 2.83
C TYR A 162 12.70 -11.36 1.74
N ILE A 163 12.99 -12.43 0.99
CA ILE A 163 14.02 -12.45 -0.05
C ILE A 163 13.37 -12.83 -1.38
N GLY A 164 13.47 -11.94 -2.36
CA GLY A 164 13.04 -12.16 -3.74
C GLY A 164 14.22 -12.16 -4.70
N GLY A 165 14.07 -12.82 -5.85
CA GLY A 165 15.09 -12.83 -6.91
C GLY A 165 14.46 -12.89 -8.29
N TYR A 166 14.85 -11.99 -9.19
CA TYR A 166 14.39 -11.98 -10.57
C TYR A 166 15.48 -11.52 -11.55
N ARG A 167 15.34 -11.85 -12.83
CA ARG A 167 16.19 -11.32 -13.90
C ARG A 167 15.35 -10.48 -14.85
N GLU A 168 15.78 -9.25 -15.11
CA GLU A 168 15.10 -8.37 -16.08
C GLU A 168 15.26 -8.87 -17.52
N LEU A 169 16.42 -9.44 -17.82
CA LEU A 169 16.73 -10.08 -19.10
C LEU A 169 17.18 -11.51 -18.84
N ARG A 170 16.86 -12.45 -19.75
CA ARG A 170 17.23 -13.88 -19.60
C ARG A 170 18.72 -14.09 -19.28
N ASN A 171 19.58 -13.22 -19.83
CA ASN A 171 21.04 -13.24 -19.65
C ASN A 171 21.54 -12.01 -18.86
N GLY A 172 20.65 -11.22 -18.26
CA GLY A 172 20.99 -10.07 -17.44
C GLY A 172 21.41 -10.48 -16.02
N GLN A 173 21.82 -9.50 -15.21
CA GLN A 173 22.15 -9.71 -13.80
C GLN A 173 20.92 -10.21 -13.02
N LEU A 174 21.17 -11.01 -11.98
CA LEU A 174 20.14 -11.39 -11.02
C LEU A 174 19.94 -10.23 -10.06
N VAL A 175 18.73 -9.67 -10.04
CA VAL A 175 18.32 -8.68 -9.06
C VAL A 175 17.74 -9.42 -7.87
N ILE A 176 18.33 -9.19 -6.70
CA ILE A 176 17.89 -9.76 -5.42
C ILE A 176 17.25 -8.63 -4.62
N THR A 177 16.03 -8.83 -4.14
CA THR A 177 15.36 -7.90 -3.22
C THR A 177 15.34 -8.47 -1.81
N PHE A 178 15.61 -7.60 -0.85
CA PHE A 178 15.45 -7.84 0.58
C PHE A 178 14.41 -6.87 1.12
N GLU A 179 13.35 -7.37 1.70
CA GLU A 179 12.30 -6.57 2.33
C GLU A 179 12.11 -6.99 3.78
N GLY A 180 12.10 -6.03 4.71
CA GLY A 180 11.86 -6.30 6.12
C GLY A 180 11.68 -5.01 6.92
N LYS A 181 11.32 -5.12 8.20
CA LYS A 181 11.23 -3.95 9.08
C LYS A 181 12.62 -3.36 9.31
N LYS A 182 12.70 -2.02 9.36
CA LYS A 182 13.91 -1.26 9.67
C LYS A 182 14.30 -1.58 11.10
N THR A 183 15.32 -2.41 11.27
CA THR A 183 16.06 -2.48 12.53
C THR A 183 17.38 -1.73 12.34
N PRO A 184 17.98 -1.21 13.42
CA PRO A 184 19.22 -0.42 13.33
C PRO A 184 20.34 -1.14 12.57
N ASP A 185 20.38 -2.47 12.64
CA ASP A 185 21.51 -3.28 12.17
C ASP A 185 21.18 -4.17 10.96
N CYS A 186 19.91 -4.57 10.70
CA CYS A 186 19.61 -5.57 9.66
C CYS A 186 20.05 -5.14 8.25
N GLY A 187 19.92 -3.85 7.93
CA GLY A 187 20.24 -3.35 6.60
C GLY A 187 21.74 -3.36 6.30
N GLN A 188 22.59 -3.28 7.33
CA GLN A 188 24.06 -3.32 7.19
C GLN A 188 24.57 -4.74 7.39
N ASP A 189 23.97 -5.52 8.29
CA ASP A 189 24.36 -6.91 8.54
C ASP A 189 24.08 -7.83 7.37
N VAL A 190 22.92 -7.66 6.70
CA VAL A 190 22.61 -8.39 5.46
C VAL A 190 23.60 -8.01 4.36
N TYR A 191 23.95 -6.72 4.26
CA TYR A 191 24.94 -6.27 3.28
C TYR A 191 26.34 -6.86 3.55
N ASN A 192 26.81 -6.78 4.79
CA ASN A 192 28.10 -7.35 5.19
C ASN A 192 28.14 -8.85 4.92
N TYR A 193 27.06 -9.57 5.21
CA TYR A 193 26.95 -11.01 4.92
C TYR A 193 27.04 -11.32 3.41
N LEU A 194 26.35 -10.53 2.57
CA LEU A 194 26.39 -10.70 1.12
C LEU A 194 27.79 -10.45 0.55
N VAL A 195 28.47 -9.42 1.06
CA VAL A 195 29.86 -9.13 0.68
C VAL A 195 30.79 -10.26 1.13
N ASP A 196 30.64 -10.75 2.37
CA ASP A 196 31.44 -11.84 2.93
C ASP A 196 31.23 -13.17 2.18
N THR A 197 30.03 -13.40 1.63
CA THR A 197 29.71 -14.59 0.81
C THR A 197 30.06 -14.42 -0.68
N GLY A 198 30.70 -13.31 -1.05
CA GLY A 198 31.20 -13.08 -2.42
C GLY A 198 30.12 -12.62 -3.40
N VAL A 199 28.95 -12.19 -2.91
CA VAL A 199 27.91 -11.60 -3.75
C VAL A 199 28.28 -10.15 -4.04
N ASN A 200 28.89 -9.90 -5.21
CA ASN A 200 29.11 -8.54 -5.69
C ASN A 200 27.77 -7.89 -5.99
N CYS A 201 27.44 -6.89 -5.19
CA CYS A 201 26.14 -6.24 -5.13
C CYS A 201 26.25 -4.81 -5.67
N VAL A 202 25.49 -4.45 -6.70
CA VAL A 202 25.36 -3.05 -7.15
C VAL A 202 24.07 -2.47 -6.56
N ASP A 203 24.14 -1.27 -5.99
CA ASP A 203 22.97 -0.53 -5.50
C ASP A 203 22.05 -0.20 -6.69
N GLU A 204 20.85 -0.77 -6.69
CA GLU A 204 19.75 -0.29 -7.52
C GLU A 204 18.58 0.09 -6.61
N GLU A 205 18.07 1.31 -6.79
CA GLU A 205 16.80 1.73 -6.21
C GLU A 205 15.70 1.37 -7.21
N PHE A 206 14.67 0.61 -6.77
CA PHE A 206 13.23 0.91 -6.96
C PHE A 206 12.30 -0.27 -6.67
N LEU A 207 11.07 0.08 -6.25
CA LEU A 207 9.73 -0.57 -6.40
C LEU A 207 9.51 -2.06 -6.10
N GLU A 208 9.07 -2.37 -4.89
CA GLU A 208 8.13 -3.49 -4.67
C GLU A 208 6.72 -2.97 -4.39
N LEU A 209 5.76 -3.63 -5.05
CA LEU A 209 4.32 -3.54 -4.83
C LEU A 209 3.95 -4.83 -4.09
N PRO A 210 2.97 -4.84 -3.15
CA PRO A 210 1.58 -4.51 -3.51
C PRO A 210 0.71 -3.92 -2.37
N VAL A 211 -0.63 -3.81 -2.59
CA VAL A 211 -1.82 -3.98 -1.68
C VAL A 211 -2.71 -2.81 -1.30
N VAL A 212 -3.59 -2.50 -2.21
CA VAL A 212 -4.59 -1.45 -2.16
C VAL A 212 -5.67 -1.87 -3.17
N ILE A 213 -6.94 -1.59 -2.89
CA ILE A 213 -8.00 -1.83 -3.87
C ILE A 213 -8.12 -0.57 -4.73
N GLN A 214 -7.90 -0.72 -6.03
CA GLN A 214 -8.19 0.31 -7.02
C GLN A 214 -9.52 0.01 -7.69
N CYS A 215 -10.48 0.93 -7.62
CA CYS A 215 -11.64 0.92 -8.51
C CYS A 215 -11.25 1.60 -9.82
N SER A 216 -11.20 0.86 -10.92
CA SER A 216 -10.94 1.43 -12.25
C SER A 216 -12.25 1.68 -12.98
N SER A 217 -12.48 2.93 -13.39
CA SER A 217 -13.57 3.38 -14.26
C SER A 217 -13.60 2.64 -15.60
#